data_AF-A0AAJ3NG31-F1
#
_entry.id   AF-A0AAJ3NG31-F1
#
_cell.length_a   1.000
_cell.length_b   1.000
_cell.length_c   1.000
_cell.angle_alpha   90.00
_cell.angle_beta   90.00
_cell.angle_gamma   90.00
#
_symmetry.space_group_name_H-M   'P 1'
#
loop_
_entity.id
_entity.type
_entity.pdbx_description
1 polymer ?
#
loop_
_entity_poly.entity_id
_entity_poly.type
_entity_poly.pdbx_seq_one_letter_code
_entity_poly.pdbx_strand_id
1 'polypeptide(L)'
;MVIIVMGISAIIVFFIISFLFKKLLASNFKIHFDDKQAAISSKNINRVVLYENIEKLEIRNNTDYSYLLFLEKDGRKTKIFVGMANLGMKTSTILTPADQLDPFFGKPDFEKKAYFKKNLEYILYTAFS
;
A
#
# COMPACT_ATOMS: atom_id res chain seq x y z
N MET A 1 18.89 16.80 -37.69
CA MET A 1 19.27 15.43 -37.28
C MET A 1 19.89 15.39 -35.88
N VAL A 2 20.95 16.17 -35.60
CA VAL A 2 21.63 16.23 -34.28
C VAL A 2 20.69 16.59 -33.12
N ILE A 3 19.84 17.61 -33.29
CA ILE A 3 18.89 18.07 -32.26
C ILE A 3 17.86 16.98 -31.89
N ILE A 4 17.42 16.19 -32.88
CA ILE A 4 16.45 15.11 -32.69
C ILE A 4 17.11 13.96 -31.92
N VAL A 5 18.37 13.62 -32.24
CA VAL A 5 19.14 12.60 -31.51
C VAL A 5 19.38 13.03 -30.06
N MET A 6 19.75 14.28 -29.80
CA MET A 6 19.91 14.81 -28.45
C MET A 6 18.61 14.75 -27.62
N GLY A 7 17.47 15.07 -28.24
CA GLY A 7 16.16 14.96 -27.60
C GLY A 7 15.82 13.52 -27.21
N ILE A 8 16.04 12.55 -28.11
CA ILE A 8 15.79 11.13 -27.84
C ILE A 8 16.73 10.61 -26.75
N SER A 9 18.01 10.99 -26.78
CA SER A 9 18.99 10.61 -25.75
C SER A 9 18.61 11.15 -24.37
N ALA A 10 18.16 12.40 -24.27
CA ALA A 10 17.72 12.98 -22.99
C ALA A 10 16.50 12.24 -22.41
N ILE A 11 15.54 11.85 -23.26
CA ILE A 11 14.37 11.08 -22.85
C ILE A 11 14.80 9.71 -22.32
N ILE A 12 15.67 9.00 -23.02
CA ILE A 12 16.18 7.68 -22.58
C ILE A 12 16.90 7.79 -21.23
N VAL A 13 17.77 8.80 -21.07
CA VAL A 13 18.49 9.05 -19.82
C VAL A 13 17.52 9.35 -18.66
N PHE A 14 16.49 10.15 -18.91
CA PHE A 14 15.44 10.44 -17.93
C PHE A 14 14.72 9.17 -17.46
N PHE A 15 14.39 8.25 -18.38
CA PHE A 15 13.77 6.97 -18.03
C PHE A 15 14.70 6.06 -17.22
N ILE A 16 15.99 5.99 -17.58
CA ILE A 16 16.99 5.20 -16.84
C ILE A 16 17.14 5.74 -15.41
N ILE A 17 17.29 7.05 -15.26
CA ILE A 17 17.42 7.71 -13.96
C ILE A 17 16.16 7.48 -13.12
N SER A 18 14.97 7.68 -13.70
CA SER A 18 13.69 7.42 -13.03
C SER A 18 13.56 5.97 -12.57
N PHE A 19 14.04 5.02 -13.37
CA PHE A 19 14.04 3.59 -13.03
C PHE A 19 15.01 3.27 -11.88
N LEU A 20 16.21 3.86 -11.89
CA LEU A 20 17.16 3.74 -10.77
C LEU A 20 16.59 4.31 -9.48
N PHE A 21 16.00 5.51 -9.50
CA PHE A 21 15.37 6.10 -8.32
C PHE A 21 14.19 5.28 -7.81
N LYS A 22 13.36 4.74 -8.70
CA LYS A 22 12.27 3.81 -8.34
C LYS A 22 12.81 2.60 -7.57
N LYS A 23 13.93 2.01 -8.02
CA LYS A 23 14.54 0.84 -7.36
C LYS A 23 15.23 1.19 -6.04
N LEU A 24 15.83 2.38 -5.94
CA LEU A 24 16.54 2.82 -4.74
C LEU A 24 15.59 3.28 -3.62
N LEU A 25 14.48 3.92 -3.99
CA LEU A 25 13.47 4.44 -3.05
C LEU A 25 12.42 3.40 -2.65
N ALA A 26 12.30 2.30 -3.40
CA ALA A 26 11.45 1.18 -3.04
C ALA A 26 12.03 0.44 -1.82
N SER A 27 11.65 0.92 -0.63
CA SER A 27 11.84 0.16 0.60
C SER A 27 10.91 -1.05 0.57
N ASN A 28 11.49 -2.25 0.59
CA ASN A 28 10.73 -3.49 0.72
C ASN A 28 10.19 -3.60 2.14
N PHE A 29 8.94 -3.19 2.34
CA PHE A 29 8.23 -3.40 3.59
C PHE A 29 7.80 -4.87 3.71
N LYS A 30 8.09 -5.48 4.86
CA LYS A 30 7.53 -6.76 5.27
C LYS A 30 6.53 -6.48 6.39
N ILE A 31 5.32 -6.99 6.24
CA ILE A 31 4.30 -6.92 7.28
C ILE A 31 4.04 -8.33 7.76
N HIS A 32 4.11 -8.53 9.07
CA HIS A 32 3.70 -9.75 9.73
C HIS A 32 2.47 -9.45 10.58
N PHE A 33 1.41 -10.24 10.40
CA PHE A 33 0.18 -10.13 11.17
C PHE A 33 0.19 -11.24 12.22
N ASP A 34 0.24 -10.83 13.48
CA ASP A 34 0.09 -11.70 14.65
C ASP A 34 -1.33 -11.54 15.21
N ASP A 35 -1.68 -12.32 16.24
CA ASP A 35 -3.01 -12.34 16.85
C ASP A 35 -3.48 -10.97 17.40
N LYS A 36 -2.55 -10.12 17.85
CA LYS A 36 -2.87 -8.82 18.51
C LYS A 36 -2.20 -7.61 17.89
N GLN A 37 -1.35 -7.82 16.89
CA GLN A 37 -0.48 -6.76 16.37
C GLN A 37 -0.07 -7.02 14.93
N ALA A 38 0.22 -5.94 14.22
CA ALA A 38 0.94 -5.98 12.95
C ALA A 38 2.35 -5.43 13.15
N ALA A 39 3.36 -6.26 12.89
CA ALA A 39 4.76 -5.85 12.84
C ALA A 39 5.14 -5.44 11.41
N ILE A 40 5.50 -4.17 11.25
CA ILE A 40 5.90 -3.56 9.99
C ILE A 40 7.41 -3.33 10.05
N SER A 41 8.15 -4.06 9.22
CA SER A 41 9.60 -3.97 9.14
C SER A 41 10.07 -3.57 7.73
N SER A 42 11.13 -2.79 7.68
CA SER A 42 11.86 -2.38 6.49
C SER A 42 13.31 -2.14 6.89
N LYS A 43 14.21 -1.91 5.93
CA LYS A 43 15.64 -1.66 6.17
C LYS A 43 15.89 -0.59 7.24
N ASN A 44 15.01 0.40 7.35
CA ASN A 44 15.16 1.55 8.24
C ASN A 44 13.99 1.75 9.23
N ILE A 45 12.97 0.89 9.19
CA ILE A 45 11.75 1.07 10.00
C ILE A 45 11.42 -0.26 10.64
N ASN A 46 11.23 -0.27 11.96
CA ASN A 46 10.63 -1.37 12.67
C ASN A 46 9.53 -0.80 13.57
N ARG A 47 8.27 -1.05 13.22
CA ARG A 47 7.10 -0.49 13.90
C ARG A 47 6.12 -1.61 14.21
N VAL A 48 5.60 -1.60 15.41
CA VAL A 48 4.51 -2.49 15.82
C VAL A 48 3.25 -1.65 15.97
N VAL A 49 2.15 -2.11 15.38
CA VAL A 49 0.82 -1.51 15.51
C VAL A 49 -0.06 -2.53 16.23
N LEU A 50 -0.48 -2.20 17.45
CA LEU A 50 -1.39 -3.05 18.24
C LEU A 50 -2.82 -2.86 17.73
N TYR A 51 -3.56 -3.95 17.55
CA TYR A 51 -4.93 -3.89 17.00
C TYR A 51 -5.90 -3.10 17.88
N GLU A 52 -5.73 -3.18 19.21
CA GLU A 52 -6.51 -2.39 20.18
C GLU A 52 -6.42 -0.87 19.97
N ASN A 53 -5.32 -0.40 19.37
CA ASN A 53 -5.07 1.02 19.11
C ASN A 53 -5.50 1.44 17.71
N ILE A 54 -5.93 0.50 16.86
CA ILE A 54 -6.41 0.81 15.52
C ILE A 54 -7.86 1.29 15.63
N GLU A 55 -8.10 2.47 15.06
CA GLU A 55 -9.45 2.98 14.83
C GLU A 55 -9.97 2.44 13.48
N LYS A 56 -9.11 2.46 12.46
CA LYS A 56 -9.50 2.11 11.10
C LYS A 56 -8.32 1.60 10.29
N LEU A 57 -8.53 0.51 9.55
CA LEU A 57 -7.64 0.04 8.49
C LEU A 57 -8.33 0.26 7.14
N GLU A 58 -7.67 0.98 6.24
CA GLU A 58 -8.13 1.22 4.88
C GLU A 58 -7.21 0.56 3.87
N ILE A 59 -7.81 -0.20 2.96
CA ILE A 59 -7.16 -0.84 1.83
C ILE A 59 -7.63 -0.14 0.57
N ARG A 60 -6.68 0.34 -0.24
CA ARG A 60 -6.97 0.90 -1.56
C ARG A 60 -6.36 0.05 -2.66
N ASN A 61 -7.25 -0.50 -3.48
CA ASN A 61 -6.91 -1.28 -4.66
C ASN A 61 -7.18 -0.48 -5.94
N ASN A 62 -6.57 -0.93 -7.03
CA ASN A 62 -6.82 -0.41 -8.38
C ASN A 62 -6.42 1.07 -8.60
N THR A 63 -5.44 1.56 -7.85
CA THR A 63 -4.80 2.88 -8.00
C THR A 63 -3.40 2.73 -8.61
N ASP A 64 -2.81 3.83 -9.10
CA ASP A 64 -1.39 3.86 -9.54
C ASP A 64 -0.43 3.26 -8.48
N TYR A 65 -0.83 3.38 -7.20
CA TYR A 65 -0.18 2.77 -6.04
C TYR A 65 -1.22 2.20 -5.08
N SER A 66 -1.33 0.88 -4.99
CA SER A 66 -2.15 0.21 -3.97
C SER A 66 -1.46 0.34 -2.60
N TYR A 67 -2.25 0.53 -1.54
CA TYR A 67 -1.69 0.72 -0.20
C TYR A 67 -2.62 0.28 0.92
N LEU A 68 -2.01 0.01 2.08
CA LEU A 68 -2.65 -0.16 3.37
C LEU A 68 -2.46 1.12 4.19
N LEU A 69 -3.51 1.60 4.83
CA LEU A 69 -3.49 2.76 5.72
C LEU A 69 -4.05 2.37 7.08
N PHE A 70 -3.18 2.34 8.08
CA PHE A 70 -3.54 2.18 9.48
C PHE A 70 -3.78 3.57 10.07
N LEU A 71 -4.98 3.79 10.61
CA LEU A 71 -5.35 4.93 11.42
C LEU A 71 -5.49 4.46 12.87
N GLU A 72 -4.67 5.02 13.75
CA GLU A 72 -4.71 4.76 15.18
C GLU A 72 -5.61 5.75 15.90
N LYS A 73 -6.17 5.36 17.06
CA LYS A 73 -7.09 6.16 17.89
C LYS A 73 -6.50 7.50 18.35
N ASP A 74 -5.18 7.62 18.39
CA ASP A 74 -4.46 8.86 18.72
C ASP A 74 -4.25 9.79 17.50
N GLY A 75 -4.80 9.42 16.34
CA GLY A 75 -4.69 10.16 15.09
C GLY A 75 -3.43 9.85 14.27
N ARG A 76 -2.53 8.98 14.76
CA ARG A 76 -1.36 8.56 13.97
C ARG A 76 -1.78 7.77 12.74
N LYS A 77 -1.10 8.04 11.63
CA LYS A 77 -1.36 7.41 10.32
C LYS A 77 -0.13 6.68 9.83
N THR A 78 -0.29 5.41 9.45
CA THR A 78 0.77 4.60 8.84
C THR A 78 0.33 4.14 7.48
N LYS A 79 0.96 4.67 6.42
CA LYS A 79 0.66 4.31 5.03
C LYS A 79 1.76 3.42 4.48
N ILE A 80 1.38 2.23 4.02
CA ILE A 80 2.31 1.25 3.43
C ILE A 80 1.88 0.97 2.00
N PHE A 81 2.77 1.26 1.05
CA PHE A 81 2.55 0.95 -0.35
C PHE A 81 2.87 -0.53 -0.60
N VAL A 82 1.90 -1.26 -1.14
CA VAL A 82 1.97 -2.72 -1.32
C VAL A 82 2.04 -3.15 -2.79
N GLY A 83 1.97 -2.20 -3.73
CA GLY A 83 2.23 -2.44 -5.14
C GLY A 83 1.82 -1.30 -6.07
N MET A 84 2.30 -1.35 -7.31
CA MET A 84 1.94 -0.41 -8.38
C MET A 84 1.03 -1.13 -9.38
N ALA A 85 -0.25 -0.76 -9.49
CA ALA A 85 -1.16 -1.43 -10.43
C ALA A 85 -0.95 -0.98 -11.90
N ASN A 86 -0.41 0.23 -12.14
CA ASN A 86 -0.45 0.84 -13.47
C ASN A 86 0.90 1.06 -14.18
N LEU A 87 2.01 0.52 -13.67
CA LEU A 87 3.35 0.80 -14.24
C LEU A 87 3.95 -0.30 -15.13
N GLY A 88 3.13 -1.21 -15.65
CA GLY A 88 3.55 -2.14 -16.70
C GLY A 88 2.92 -3.53 -16.59
N MET A 89 1.97 -3.81 -17.48
CA MET A 89 1.56 -5.14 -17.97
C MET A 89 0.91 -6.16 -17.02
N LYS A 90 0.59 -5.86 -15.75
CA LYS A 90 -0.29 -6.76 -14.97
C LYS A 90 -1.35 -6.00 -14.17
N THR A 91 -2.56 -5.95 -14.71
CA THR A 91 -3.83 -5.65 -14.03
C THR A 91 -4.26 -6.80 -13.11
N SER A 92 -3.33 -7.38 -12.34
CA SER A 92 -3.70 -8.28 -11.26
C SER A 92 -3.99 -7.42 -10.05
N THR A 93 -5.17 -7.55 -9.45
CA THR A 93 -5.49 -6.98 -8.14
C THR A 93 -4.38 -7.40 -7.16
N ILE A 94 -3.41 -6.51 -6.92
CA ILE A 94 -2.16 -6.85 -6.21
C ILE A 94 -2.47 -7.30 -4.79
N LEU A 95 -3.49 -6.68 -4.24
CA LEU A 95 -4.11 -7.11 -3.03
C LEU A 95 -5.27 -8.04 -3.45
N THR A 96 -5.06 -9.34 -3.28
CA THR A 96 -6.13 -10.33 -3.06
C THR A 96 -6.33 -10.67 -1.55
N PRO A 97 -6.13 -9.78 -0.55
CA PRO A 97 -5.90 -10.17 0.83
C PRO A 97 -7.02 -9.63 1.73
N ALA A 98 -8.14 -9.14 1.17
CA ALA A 98 -9.30 -8.76 1.94
C ALA A 98 -9.71 -9.98 2.76
N ASP A 99 -9.77 -11.14 2.11
CA ASP A 99 -10.06 -12.40 2.77
C ASP A 99 -8.90 -12.89 3.65
N GLN A 100 -7.65 -12.50 3.37
CA GLN A 100 -6.48 -12.86 4.19
C GLN A 100 -6.34 -12.00 5.47
N LEU A 101 -6.95 -10.83 5.50
CA LEU A 101 -6.95 -9.93 6.66
C LEU A 101 -8.20 -10.07 7.52
N ASP A 102 -9.26 -10.70 7.00
CA ASP A 102 -10.48 -11.01 7.74
C ASP A 102 -10.24 -11.83 9.03
N PRO A 103 -9.27 -12.76 9.13
CA PRO A 103 -8.97 -13.43 10.40
C PRO A 103 -8.45 -12.49 11.49
N PHE A 104 -7.83 -11.37 11.12
CA PHE A 104 -7.22 -10.41 12.05
C PHE A 104 -8.10 -9.19 12.31
N PHE A 105 -8.87 -8.77 11.30
CA PHE A 105 -9.71 -7.57 11.32
C PHE A 105 -11.19 -7.90 11.06
N GLY A 106 -11.59 -9.15 11.24
CA GLY A 106 -12.98 -9.56 11.14
C GLY A 106 -13.78 -9.24 12.41
N LYS A 107 -15.04 -9.66 12.42
CA LYS A 107 -15.83 -9.68 13.65
C LYS A 107 -15.16 -10.62 14.67
N PRO A 108 -15.11 -10.27 15.97
CA PRO A 108 -16.02 -9.34 16.65
C PRO A 108 -15.53 -7.90 16.79
N ASP A 109 -14.24 -7.61 16.58
CA ASP A 109 -13.64 -6.32 17.00
C ASP A 109 -13.70 -5.22 15.92
N PHE A 110 -13.91 -5.62 14.66
CA PHE A 110 -13.92 -4.71 13.53
C PHE A 110 -15.10 -4.97 12.59
N GLU A 111 -15.67 -3.88 12.04
CA GLU A 111 -16.65 -3.89 10.97
C GLU A 111 -15.97 -3.76 9.61
N LYS A 112 -16.16 -4.76 8.73
CA LYS A 112 -15.72 -4.72 7.34
C LYS A 112 -16.76 -4.07 6.44
N LYS A 113 -16.36 -3.08 5.64
CA LYS A 113 -17.15 -2.47 4.55
C LYS A 113 -16.32 -2.41 3.28
N ALA A 114 -16.87 -2.88 2.16
CA ALA A 114 -16.28 -2.74 0.83
C ALA A 114 -17.18 -1.87 -0.04
N TYR A 115 -16.59 -0.93 -0.79
CA TYR A 115 -17.33 -0.10 -1.73
C TYR A 115 -16.46 0.37 -2.90
N PHE A 116 -17.11 0.71 -4.00
CA PHE A 116 -16.47 1.28 -5.18
C PHE A 116 -16.69 2.78 -5.25
N LYS A 117 -15.64 3.55 -5.54
CA LYS A 117 -15.75 4.99 -5.81
C LYS A 117 -14.80 5.36 -6.94
N LYS A 118 -15.33 5.94 -8.02
CA LYS A 118 -14.56 6.32 -9.22
C LYS A 118 -13.69 5.16 -9.78
N ASN A 119 -14.26 3.96 -9.90
CA ASN A 119 -13.59 2.72 -10.34
C ASN A 119 -12.45 2.22 -9.43
N LEU A 120 -12.31 2.79 -8.24
CA LEU A 120 -11.40 2.33 -7.21
C LEU A 120 -12.19 1.50 -6.19
N GLU A 121 -11.62 0.37 -5.80
CA GLU A 121 -12.15 -0.47 -4.74
C GLU A 121 -11.54 -0.05 -3.40
N TYR A 122 -12.41 0.19 -2.44
CA TYR A 122 -12.08 0.52 -1.07
C TYR A 122 -12.57 -0.59 -0.16
N ILE A 123 -11.69 -1.07 0.71
CA ILE A 123 -12.04 -2.00 1.77
C ILE A 123 -11.64 -1.35 3.10
N LEU A 124 -12.59 -1.25 4.01
CA LEU A 124 -12.45 -0.61 5.30
C LEU A 124 -12.74 -1.62 6.40
N TYR A 125 -11.83 -1.70 7.36
CA TYR A 125 -12.07 -2.31 8.67
C TYR A 125 -12.12 -1.19 9.70
N THR A 126 -13.21 -1.05 10.42
CA THR A 126 -13.38 0.00 11.43
C THR A 126 -13.60 -0.66 12.77
N ALA A 127 -12.83 -0.30 13.79
CA ALA A 127 -13.00 -0.85 15.12
C ALA A 127 -14.40 -0.47 15.65
N PHE A 128 -15.05 -1.40 16.36
CA PHE A 128 -16.22 -1.03 17.15
C PHE A 128 -15.76 -0.19 18.33
N SER A 129 -16.27 1.05 18.44
CA SER A 129 -16.05 1.94 19.57
C SER A 129 -16.76 1.46 20.83
#